data_AF-A0A2N4XFF7-F1
#
_entry.id   AF-A0A2N4XFF7-F1
#
_cell.length_a   1.000
_cell.length_b   1.000
_cell.length_c   1.000
_cell.angle_alpha   90.00
_cell.angle_beta   90.00
_cell.angle_gamma   90.00
#
_symmetry.space_group_name_H-M   'P 1'
#
loop_
_entity.id
_entity.type
_entity.pdbx_description
1 polymer ?
#
loop_
_entity_poly.entity_id
_entity_poly.type
_entity_poly.pdbx_seq_one_letter_code
_entity_poly.pdbx_strand_id
1 'polypeptide(L)'
;MKDKQLYFSMLVVALSLGTAWAIRGQFGHEHGAAWAGGIGCLSLIMVAKRGDWYSKVFSATLAGALGWGIGGIMSYGIVVGYGRASDFINTYYGLMMLFVIGGLYGYIGGGLFGLSLSSTAKNPVKWVNLTIEMVVGGILFYYFMIYEFEWFMTPPRSEMWAVCFGMAVALTWFMIRHQQTSAIRVAVFSGLGGGFGFALGNFFQVLGGVSGIKFNFWNVMEYTLGFFGGLGMAYGTLTSKWETSEPQQKKANQFFPILMLSLIIPFTVWQQNFDTKRIYATLIEIGIIDGSPLLAATEWSGLVLVLILAAFSFYQYYNHRPASVTYTYKEIQTFFVVYLGIYIVFSYIITGAFFSTYRIEQYLYTINLIAIMLLIGKTKPTFSNRNIDGNKWAVNMVWVALFIAVLAFIAKSSHDELKGAHKRFGEEVVEETAK
;
A
#
# COMPACT_ATOMS: atom_id res chain seq x y z
N MET A 1 8.74 -23.19 18.52
CA MET A 1 7.26 -23.06 18.39
C MET A 1 6.76 -21.62 18.43
N LYS A 2 7.36 -20.71 19.23
CA LYS A 2 6.97 -19.28 19.29
C LYS A 2 7.17 -18.54 17.95
N ASP A 3 8.29 -18.74 17.26
CA ASP A 3 8.55 -18.05 15.98
C ASP A 3 7.60 -18.48 14.85
N LYS A 4 7.17 -19.75 14.84
CA LYS A 4 6.19 -20.25 13.85
C LYS A 4 4.87 -19.47 13.90
N GLN A 5 4.43 -19.05 15.10
CA GLN A 5 3.19 -18.30 15.26
C GLN A 5 3.32 -16.85 14.81
N LEU A 6 4.48 -16.23 15.07
CA LEU A 6 4.82 -14.92 14.54
C LEU A 6 4.77 -14.91 13.00
N TYR A 7 5.36 -15.92 12.36
CA TYR A 7 5.37 -16.01 10.90
C TYR A 7 3.97 -16.18 10.29
N PHE A 8 3.06 -16.94 10.93
CA PHE A 8 1.68 -17.03 10.45
C PHE A 8 0.95 -15.69 10.50
N SER A 9 1.10 -14.93 11.60
CA SER A 9 0.51 -13.59 11.70
C SER A 9 1.10 -12.65 10.63
N MET A 10 2.41 -12.68 10.41
CA MET A 10 3.06 -11.88 9.37
C MET A 10 2.57 -12.26 7.97
N LEU A 11 2.43 -13.57 7.69
CA LEU A 11 1.97 -14.05 6.39
C LEU A 11 0.54 -13.59 6.08
N VAL A 12 -0.37 -13.60 7.06
CA VAL A 12 -1.74 -13.09 6.87
C VAL A 12 -1.74 -11.63 6.45
N VAL A 13 -0.91 -10.79 7.10
CA VAL A 13 -0.81 -9.36 6.77
C VAL A 13 -0.17 -9.15 5.41
N ALA A 14 0.89 -9.92 5.10
CA ALA A 14 1.56 -9.89 3.81
C ALA A 14 0.61 -10.28 2.66
N LEU A 15 -0.16 -11.37 2.80
CA LEU A 15 -1.16 -11.77 1.82
C LEU A 15 -2.28 -10.73 1.68
N SER A 16 -2.72 -10.13 2.79
CA SER A 16 -3.80 -9.13 2.78
C SER A 16 -3.38 -7.87 2.04
N LEU A 17 -2.24 -7.28 2.42
CA LEU A 17 -1.74 -6.07 1.76
C LEU A 17 -1.26 -6.37 0.34
N GLY A 18 -0.59 -7.50 0.08
CA GLY A 18 -0.19 -7.90 -1.27
C GLY A 18 -1.38 -8.04 -2.21
N THR A 19 -2.46 -8.71 -1.77
CA THR A 19 -3.69 -8.84 -2.57
C THR A 19 -4.33 -7.49 -2.84
N ALA A 20 -4.44 -6.64 -1.82
CA ALA A 20 -5.03 -5.33 -1.98
C ALA A 20 -4.15 -4.41 -2.86
N TRP A 21 -2.83 -4.51 -2.77
CA TRP A 21 -1.92 -3.69 -3.58
C TRP A 21 -1.93 -4.11 -5.05
N ALA A 22 -2.05 -5.41 -5.34
CA ALA A 22 -2.28 -5.90 -6.70
C ALA A 22 -3.55 -5.30 -7.30
N ILE A 23 -4.68 -5.39 -6.57
CA ILE A 23 -5.95 -4.78 -6.98
C ILE A 23 -5.82 -3.27 -7.19
N ARG A 24 -5.08 -2.58 -6.30
CA ARG A 24 -4.81 -1.14 -6.41
C ARG A 24 -4.18 -0.77 -7.75
N GLY A 25 -3.35 -1.64 -8.34
CA GLY A 25 -2.81 -1.45 -9.69
C GLY A 25 -3.88 -1.26 -10.77
N GLN A 26 -5.14 -1.63 -10.51
CA GLN A 26 -6.29 -1.38 -11.38
C GLN A 26 -7.05 -0.08 -11.06
N PHE A 27 -6.93 0.42 -9.82
CA PHE A 27 -7.74 1.53 -9.28
C PHE A 27 -7.04 2.89 -9.26
N GLY A 28 -5.77 2.93 -9.66
CA GLY A 28 -5.00 4.16 -9.71
C GLY A 28 -4.41 4.57 -8.36
N HIS A 29 -4.00 5.84 -8.29
CA HIS A 29 -2.86 6.26 -7.51
C HIS A 29 -3.14 6.37 -6.01
N GLU A 30 -3.82 7.42 -5.56
CA GLU A 30 -3.93 7.81 -4.14
C GLU A 30 -5.03 7.05 -3.41
N HIS A 31 -6.26 7.08 -3.93
CA HIS A 31 -7.41 6.49 -3.24
C HIS A 31 -7.38 4.96 -3.29
N GLY A 32 -6.88 4.38 -4.39
CA GLY A 32 -6.61 2.95 -4.49
C GLY A 32 -5.57 2.51 -3.45
N ALA A 33 -4.48 3.26 -3.30
CA ALA A 33 -3.45 2.99 -2.28
C ALA A 33 -3.98 3.18 -0.86
N ALA A 34 -4.88 4.14 -0.65
CA ALA A 34 -5.50 4.35 0.65
C ALA A 34 -6.37 3.15 1.07
N TRP A 35 -7.22 2.65 0.18
CA TRP A 35 -8.04 1.48 0.46
C TRP A 35 -7.16 0.24 0.73
N ALA A 36 -6.16 0.01 -0.12
CA ALA A 36 -5.24 -1.12 0.06
C ALA A 36 -4.46 -1.04 1.39
N GLY A 37 -3.91 0.13 1.71
CA GLY A 37 -3.25 0.39 2.98
C GLY A 37 -4.17 0.18 4.19
N GLY A 38 -5.43 0.59 4.09
CA GLY A 38 -6.46 0.33 5.09
C GLY A 38 -6.67 -1.17 5.33
N ILE A 39 -6.81 -1.96 4.27
CA ILE A 39 -6.94 -3.44 4.36
C ILE A 39 -5.72 -4.05 5.07
N GLY A 40 -4.50 -3.65 4.68
CA GLY A 40 -3.27 -4.11 5.33
C GLY A 40 -3.22 -3.79 6.81
N CYS A 41 -3.50 -2.54 7.18
CA CYS A 41 -3.50 -2.08 8.58
C CYS A 41 -4.56 -2.78 9.43
N LEU A 42 -5.77 -2.94 8.88
CA LEU A 42 -6.86 -3.65 9.54
C LEU A 42 -6.51 -5.13 9.77
N SER A 43 -5.88 -5.77 8.77
CA SER A 43 -5.45 -7.17 8.89
C SER A 43 -4.44 -7.36 10.03
N LEU A 44 -3.57 -6.36 10.24
CA LEU A 44 -2.57 -6.39 11.31
C LEU A 44 -3.19 -6.25 12.70
N ILE A 45 -4.14 -5.32 12.89
CA ILE A 45 -4.88 -5.20 14.16
C ILE A 45 -5.60 -6.50 14.48
N MET A 46 -6.20 -7.13 13.47
CA MET A 46 -6.92 -8.38 13.58
C MET A 46 -6.01 -9.53 14.03
N VAL A 47 -4.84 -9.74 13.40
CA VAL A 47 -3.92 -10.83 13.81
C VAL A 47 -3.17 -10.56 15.11
N ALA A 48 -3.06 -9.28 15.52
CA ALA A 48 -2.47 -8.91 16.80
C ALA A 48 -3.31 -9.36 18.00
N LYS A 49 -4.62 -9.55 17.80
CA LYS A 49 -5.61 -9.99 18.81
C LYS A 49 -5.51 -9.23 20.16
N ARG A 50 -5.19 -7.94 20.07
CA ARG A 50 -5.06 -7.04 21.23
C ARG A 50 -6.37 -6.30 21.48
N GLY A 51 -7.06 -6.69 22.56
CA GLY A 51 -8.37 -6.11 22.91
C GLY A 51 -8.32 -4.58 23.10
N ASP A 52 -7.21 -4.05 23.60
CA ASP A 52 -7.02 -2.62 23.80
C ASP A 52 -6.85 -1.82 22.49
N TRP A 53 -6.56 -2.48 21.37
CA TRP A 53 -6.50 -1.82 20.05
C TRP A 53 -7.85 -1.78 19.35
N TYR A 54 -8.79 -2.63 19.76
CA TYR A 54 -10.10 -2.72 19.11
C TYR A 54 -10.88 -1.41 19.23
N SER A 55 -10.78 -0.70 20.35
CA SER A 55 -11.42 0.60 20.56
C SER A 55 -10.98 1.69 19.59
N LYS A 56 -9.80 1.55 18.97
CA LYS A 56 -9.24 2.49 17.99
C LYS A 56 -9.03 1.89 16.60
N VAL A 57 -9.64 0.74 16.32
CA VAL A 57 -9.45 0.00 15.07
C VAL A 57 -9.67 0.87 13.83
N PHE A 58 -10.75 1.64 13.77
CA PHE A 58 -11.06 2.48 12.61
C PHE A 58 -10.11 3.68 12.51
N SER A 59 -9.78 4.33 13.63
CA SER A 59 -8.84 5.47 13.63
C SER A 59 -7.42 5.06 13.21
N ALA A 60 -6.95 3.91 13.69
CA ALA A 60 -5.65 3.37 13.29
C ALA A 60 -5.65 2.91 11.82
N THR A 61 -6.71 2.23 11.40
CA THR A 61 -6.88 1.82 9.99
C THR A 61 -6.92 3.04 9.07
N LEU A 62 -7.64 4.10 9.43
CA LEU A 62 -7.68 5.34 8.64
C LEU A 62 -6.32 6.04 8.59
N ALA A 63 -5.61 6.15 9.71
CA ALA A 63 -4.28 6.77 9.71
C ALA A 63 -3.30 6.04 8.77
N GLY A 64 -3.33 4.70 8.81
CA GLY A 64 -2.56 3.88 7.87
C GLY A 64 -3.02 4.04 6.42
N ALA A 65 -4.33 3.98 6.17
CA ALA A 65 -4.92 4.21 4.84
C ALA A 65 -4.46 5.54 4.25
N LEU A 66 -4.57 6.65 5.00
CA LEU A 66 -4.11 7.96 4.54
C LEU A 66 -2.60 7.97 4.28
N GLY A 67 -1.79 7.34 5.14
CA GLY A 67 -0.34 7.28 4.95
C GLY A 67 0.10 6.54 3.68
N TRP A 68 -0.49 5.37 3.42
CA TRP A 68 -0.25 4.63 2.17
C TRP A 68 -0.83 5.38 0.96
N GLY A 69 -1.97 6.06 1.13
CA GLY A 69 -2.61 6.88 0.11
C GLY A 69 -1.80 8.10 -0.30
N ILE A 70 -1.15 8.78 0.66
CA ILE A 70 -0.24 9.92 0.39
C ILE A 70 0.85 9.51 -0.59
N GLY A 71 1.42 8.31 -0.45
CA GLY A 71 2.43 7.83 -1.40
C GLY A 71 1.95 7.73 -2.85
N GLY A 72 0.62 7.66 -3.06
CA GLY A 72 -0.02 7.63 -4.36
C GLY A 72 0.40 8.77 -5.29
N ILE A 73 0.72 9.95 -4.75
CA ILE A 73 1.09 11.13 -5.54
C ILE A 73 2.43 10.94 -6.29
N MET A 74 3.25 9.98 -5.88
CA MET A 74 4.54 9.72 -6.50
C MET A 74 4.38 9.05 -7.86
N SER A 75 4.94 9.66 -8.90
CA SER A 75 5.07 9.00 -10.21
C SER A 75 6.24 8.03 -10.19
N TYR A 76 6.07 6.83 -10.76
CA TYR A 76 7.14 5.83 -10.83
C TYR A 76 7.16 5.04 -12.14
N GLY A 77 6.22 5.26 -13.05
CA GLY A 77 6.12 4.49 -14.29
C GLY A 77 7.37 4.56 -15.16
N ILE A 78 8.04 5.72 -15.20
CA ILE A 78 9.30 5.86 -15.94
C ILE A 78 10.47 5.15 -15.24
N VAL A 79 10.45 5.09 -13.91
CA VAL A 79 11.45 4.39 -13.09
C VAL A 79 11.35 2.88 -13.28
N VAL A 80 10.12 2.36 -13.39
CA VAL A 80 9.83 0.99 -13.84
C VAL A 80 10.44 0.72 -15.21
N GLY A 81 10.41 1.70 -16.10
CA GLY A 81 11.06 1.64 -17.41
C GLY A 81 12.59 1.62 -17.35
N TYR A 82 13.21 2.35 -16.42
CA TYR A 82 14.66 2.27 -16.20
C TYR A 82 15.10 0.87 -15.77
N GLY A 83 14.29 0.18 -14.96
CA GLY A 83 14.53 -1.23 -14.61
C GLY A 83 14.46 -2.21 -15.79
N ARG A 84 13.91 -1.79 -16.93
CA ARG A 84 13.84 -2.58 -18.19
C ARG A 84 14.97 -2.21 -19.18
N ALA A 85 15.90 -1.33 -18.79
CA ALA A 85 17.02 -0.95 -19.64
C ALA A 85 17.97 -2.13 -19.91
N SER A 86 18.71 -2.05 -21.01
CA SER A 86 19.71 -3.06 -21.43
C SER A 86 21.11 -2.80 -20.85
N ASP A 87 21.31 -1.69 -20.15
CA ASP A 87 22.57 -1.33 -19.51
C ASP A 87 22.47 -1.34 -17.97
N PHE A 88 23.58 -1.68 -17.32
CA PHE A 88 23.60 -1.94 -15.89
C PHE A 88 23.27 -0.69 -15.06
N ILE A 89 23.72 0.49 -15.50
CA ILE A 89 23.61 1.72 -14.72
C ILE A 89 22.14 2.12 -14.65
N ASN A 90 21.43 2.13 -15.79
CA ASN A 90 20.01 2.47 -15.82
C ASN A 90 19.16 1.42 -15.10
N THR A 91 19.41 0.12 -15.30
CA THR A 91 18.69 -0.94 -14.59
C THR A 91 18.88 -0.84 -13.07
N TYR A 92 20.13 -0.69 -12.61
CA TYR A 92 20.42 -0.59 -11.18
C TYR A 92 19.82 0.68 -10.58
N TYR A 93 19.92 1.81 -11.26
CA TYR A 93 19.28 3.05 -10.86
C TYR A 93 17.76 2.88 -10.74
N GLY A 94 17.10 2.30 -11.75
CA GLY A 94 15.66 2.02 -11.74
C GLY A 94 15.25 1.20 -10.52
N LEU A 95 15.91 0.07 -10.28
CA LEU A 95 15.61 -0.79 -9.12
C LEU A 95 15.87 -0.10 -7.78
N MET A 96 16.95 0.68 -7.66
CA MET A 96 17.27 1.43 -6.44
C MET A 96 16.27 2.56 -6.18
N MET A 97 15.82 3.27 -7.21
CA MET A 97 14.80 4.32 -7.05
C MET A 97 13.43 3.73 -6.74
N LEU A 98 13.07 2.57 -7.29
CA LEU A 98 11.88 1.83 -6.85
C LEU A 98 11.99 1.37 -5.40
N PHE A 99 13.18 0.97 -4.95
CA PHE A 99 13.43 0.71 -3.53
C PHE A 99 13.17 1.96 -2.66
N VAL A 100 13.60 3.14 -3.10
CA VAL A 100 13.32 4.40 -2.38
C VAL A 100 11.82 4.72 -2.39
N ILE A 101 11.17 4.67 -3.55
CA ILE A 101 9.74 5.00 -3.69
C ILE A 101 8.88 4.04 -2.88
N GLY A 102 9.12 2.73 -3.00
CA GLY A 102 8.42 1.71 -2.19
C GLY A 102 8.70 1.89 -0.70
N GLY A 103 9.92 2.33 -0.37
CA GLY A 103 10.34 2.74 0.95
C GLY A 103 9.48 3.86 1.51
N LEU A 104 9.24 4.92 0.73
CA LEU A 104 8.41 6.06 1.13
C LEU A 104 6.95 5.67 1.36
N TYR A 105 6.36 4.85 0.47
CA TYR A 105 5.02 4.29 0.67
C TYR A 105 4.92 3.57 2.02
N GLY A 106 5.81 2.60 2.24
CA GLY A 106 5.81 1.80 3.46
C GLY A 106 6.12 2.62 4.71
N TYR A 107 7.02 3.59 4.62
CA TYR A 107 7.44 4.41 5.77
C TYR A 107 6.31 5.31 6.27
N ILE A 108 5.67 6.07 5.38
CA ILE A 108 4.59 6.99 5.75
C ILE A 108 3.36 6.18 6.20
N GLY A 109 2.97 5.15 5.43
CA GLY A 109 1.85 4.27 5.76
C GLY A 109 2.01 3.56 7.09
N GLY A 110 3.15 2.88 7.29
CA GLY A 110 3.48 2.20 8.53
C GLY A 110 3.68 3.16 9.71
N GLY A 111 4.26 4.33 9.47
CA GLY A 111 4.50 5.35 10.50
C GLY A 111 3.22 5.97 11.04
N LEU A 112 2.30 6.42 10.19
CA LEU A 112 1.01 6.97 10.65
C LEU A 112 0.14 5.90 11.32
N PHE A 113 0.15 4.67 10.80
CA PHE A 113 -0.50 3.54 11.45
C PHE A 113 0.08 3.27 12.84
N GLY A 114 1.41 3.11 12.93
CA GLY A 114 2.11 2.84 14.18
C GLY A 114 1.90 3.95 15.20
N LEU A 115 1.90 5.20 14.76
CA LEU A 115 1.67 6.36 15.62
C LEU A 115 0.24 6.36 16.21
N SER A 116 -0.76 6.00 15.42
CA SER A 116 -2.14 5.83 15.90
C SER A 116 -2.25 4.69 16.93
N LEU A 117 -1.53 3.59 16.73
CA LEU A 117 -1.42 2.52 17.72
C LEU A 117 -0.67 2.93 18.99
N SER A 118 0.30 3.85 18.90
CA SER A 118 1.04 4.35 20.06
C SER A 118 0.32 5.46 20.81
N SER A 119 -0.73 6.06 20.24
CA SER A 119 -1.52 7.09 20.91
C SER A 119 -2.24 6.51 22.13
N THR A 120 -1.97 7.10 23.31
CA THR A 120 -2.63 6.82 24.59
C THR A 120 -3.12 8.13 25.22
N ALA A 121 -3.90 8.08 26.30
CA ALA A 121 -4.28 9.29 27.03
C ALA A 121 -3.08 9.99 27.68
N LYS A 122 -2.02 9.23 28.02
CA LYS A 122 -0.78 9.78 28.59
C LYS A 122 0.10 10.46 27.55
N ASN A 123 0.15 9.90 26.34
CA ASN A 123 0.94 10.44 25.23
C ASN A 123 0.08 10.50 23.95
N PRO A 124 -0.87 11.46 23.89
CA PRO A 124 -1.75 11.58 22.74
C PRO A 124 -1.01 12.17 21.54
N VAL A 125 -1.33 11.65 20.36
CA VAL A 125 -0.78 12.18 19.10
C VAL A 125 -1.43 13.53 18.79
N LYS A 126 -0.59 14.56 18.65
CA LYS A 126 -1.02 15.90 18.24
C LYS A 126 -1.20 15.95 16.71
N TRP A 127 -2.28 15.36 16.22
CA TRP A 127 -2.54 15.20 14.78
C TRP A 127 -2.46 16.50 13.98
N VAL A 128 -3.00 17.60 14.50
CA VAL A 128 -2.94 18.90 13.81
C VAL A 128 -1.50 19.37 13.61
N ASN A 129 -0.69 19.32 14.66
CA ASN A 129 0.73 19.70 14.59
C ASN A 129 1.49 18.80 13.63
N LEU A 130 1.28 17.48 13.71
CA LEU A 130 1.92 16.53 12.81
C LEU A 130 1.58 16.82 11.34
N THR A 131 0.30 17.04 11.02
CA THR A 131 -0.13 17.33 9.65
C THR A 131 0.53 18.62 9.13
N ILE A 132 0.59 19.67 9.95
CA ILE A 132 1.27 20.92 9.58
C ILE A 132 2.76 20.67 9.33
N GLU A 133 3.44 19.96 10.24
CA GLU A 133 4.87 19.63 10.10
C GLU A 133 5.15 18.81 8.84
N MET A 134 4.30 17.81 8.51
CA MET A 134 4.43 17.02 7.29
C MET A 134 4.23 17.86 6.03
N VAL A 135 3.22 18.74 6.01
CA VAL A 135 2.97 19.63 4.86
C VAL A 135 4.15 20.59 4.66
N VAL A 136 4.61 21.24 5.72
CA VAL A 136 5.77 22.16 5.66
C VAL A 136 7.03 21.40 5.24
N GLY A 137 7.29 20.22 5.81
CA GLY A 137 8.41 19.36 5.42
C GLY A 137 8.34 18.99 3.94
N GLY A 138 7.18 18.58 3.43
CA GLY A 138 6.99 18.27 2.02
C GLY A 138 7.30 19.45 1.10
N ILE A 139 6.82 20.66 1.44
CA ILE A 139 7.08 21.88 0.67
C ILE A 139 8.58 22.22 0.65
N LEU A 140 9.23 22.22 1.82
CA LEU A 140 10.64 22.58 1.95
C LEU A 140 11.54 21.63 1.15
N PHE A 141 11.34 20.32 1.30
CA PHE A 141 12.17 19.34 0.58
C PHE A 141 11.91 19.35 -0.92
N TYR A 142 10.67 19.56 -1.36
CA TYR A 142 10.41 19.74 -2.79
C TYR A 142 11.13 20.97 -3.35
N TYR A 143 11.05 22.11 -2.65
CA TYR A 143 11.75 23.32 -3.07
C TYR A 143 13.26 23.11 -3.18
N PHE A 144 13.92 22.64 -2.12
CA PHE A 144 15.37 22.48 -2.16
C PHE A 144 15.83 21.36 -3.09
N MET A 145 15.21 20.18 -3.05
CA MET A 145 15.70 19.05 -3.86
C MET A 145 15.40 19.21 -5.34
N ILE A 146 14.24 19.76 -5.69
CA ILE A 146 13.77 19.79 -7.08
C ILE A 146 14.04 21.14 -7.74
N TYR A 147 13.71 22.26 -7.09
CA TYR A 147 13.92 23.59 -7.68
C TYR A 147 15.35 24.09 -7.52
N GLU A 148 15.95 23.93 -6.34
CA GLU A 148 17.30 24.47 -6.09
C GLU A 148 18.39 23.51 -6.58
N PHE A 149 18.27 22.21 -6.28
CA PHE A 149 19.32 21.23 -6.59
C PHE A 149 19.09 20.42 -7.86
N GLU A 150 17.91 20.52 -8.47
CA GLU A 150 17.56 19.81 -9.71
C GLU A 150 17.77 18.28 -9.63
N TRP A 151 17.54 17.70 -8.45
CA TRP A 151 17.66 16.25 -8.22
C TRP A 151 16.44 15.52 -8.79
N PHE A 152 16.38 15.40 -10.11
CA PHE A 152 15.27 14.74 -10.79
C PHE A 152 15.43 13.22 -10.83
N MET A 153 14.47 12.52 -10.21
CA MET A 153 14.38 11.06 -10.19
C MET A 153 13.55 10.51 -11.35
N THR A 154 12.51 11.23 -11.76
CA THR A 154 11.44 10.77 -12.67
C THR A 154 11.19 11.64 -13.92
N PRO A 155 12.15 12.42 -14.46
CA PRO A 155 11.86 13.34 -15.55
C PRO A 155 11.34 12.60 -16.80
N PRO A 156 10.34 13.14 -17.55
CA PRO A 156 9.67 14.44 -17.38
C PRO A 156 8.41 14.37 -16.48
N ARG A 157 8.26 13.32 -15.66
CA ARG A 157 7.12 13.16 -14.74
C ARG A 157 7.30 14.01 -13.49
N SER A 158 6.25 14.01 -12.67
CA SER A 158 6.20 14.77 -11.42
C SER A 158 7.11 14.20 -10.34
N GLU A 159 7.94 15.05 -9.74
CA GLU A 159 8.93 14.72 -8.71
C GLU A 159 8.35 14.72 -7.28
N MET A 160 7.07 14.34 -7.13
CA MET A 160 6.38 14.36 -5.83
C MET A 160 6.95 13.37 -4.81
N TRP A 161 7.89 12.50 -5.21
CA TRP A 161 8.66 11.71 -4.26
C TRP A 161 9.42 12.59 -3.26
N ALA A 162 9.87 13.79 -3.66
CA ALA A 162 10.55 14.72 -2.78
C ALA A 162 9.60 15.31 -1.72
N VAL A 163 8.32 15.53 -2.07
CA VAL A 163 7.27 15.89 -1.10
C VAL A 163 7.08 14.76 -0.09
N CYS A 164 6.92 13.52 -0.56
CA CYS A 164 6.78 12.35 0.32
C CYS A 164 8.03 12.16 1.20
N PHE A 165 9.22 12.38 0.67
CA PHE A 165 10.46 12.34 1.44
C PHE A 165 10.49 13.40 2.55
N GLY A 166 10.14 14.65 2.25
CA GLY A 166 10.02 15.71 3.26
C GLY A 166 8.98 15.40 4.33
N MET A 167 7.83 14.84 3.94
CA MET A 167 6.81 14.35 4.88
C MET A 167 7.34 13.24 5.78
N ALA A 168 8.11 12.29 5.23
CA ALA A 168 8.71 11.20 6.00
C ALA A 168 9.76 11.73 7.00
N VAL A 169 10.58 12.71 6.62
CA VAL A 169 11.53 13.37 7.52
C VAL A 169 10.82 14.08 8.66
N ALA A 170 9.78 14.86 8.37
CA ALA A 170 8.98 15.54 9.38
C ALA A 170 8.27 14.55 10.33
N LEU A 171 7.68 13.48 9.78
CA LEU A 171 7.07 12.40 10.56
C LEU A 171 8.11 11.73 11.49
N THR A 172 9.31 11.47 10.98
CA THR A 172 10.42 10.90 11.78
C THR A 172 10.77 11.83 12.95
N TRP A 173 10.98 13.12 12.65
CA TRP A 173 11.33 14.13 13.65
C TRP A 173 10.25 14.25 14.72
N PHE A 174 8.98 14.27 14.32
CA PHE A 174 7.85 14.26 15.25
C PHE A 174 7.88 13.03 16.17
N MET A 175 8.03 11.83 15.61
CA MET A 175 8.06 10.60 16.40
C MET A 175 9.24 10.56 17.38
N ILE A 176 10.42 11.06 16.99
CA ILE A 176 11.60 11.16 17.87
C ILE A 176 11.32 12.11 19.04
N ARG A 177 10.86 13.34 18.77
CA ARG A 177 10.58 14.34 19.80
C ARG A 177 9.48 13.91 20.78
N HIS A 178 8.55 13.08 20.31
CA HIS A 178 7.45 12.55 21.12
C HIS A 178 7.72 11.14 21.69
N GLN A 179 8.96 10.63 21.56
CA GLN A 179 9.41 9.33 22.08
C GLN A 179 8.58 8.13 21.58
N GLN A 180 8.04 8.24 20.36
CA GLN A 180 7.19 7.23 19.72
C GLN A 180 8.04 6.14 19.04
N THR A 181 8.91 5.48 19.81
CA THR A 181 9.90 4.51 19.31
C THR A 181 9.29 3.32 18.57
N SER A 182 8.13 2.85 19.02
CA SER A 182 7.40 1.75 18.39
C SER A 182 6.85 2.15 17.03
N ALA A 183 6.33 3.37 16.89
CA ALA A 183 5.87 3.90 15.61
C ALA A 183 7.03 4.04 14.61
N ILE A 184 8.20 4.53 15.05
CA ILE A 184 9.43 4.59 14.23
C ILE A 184 9.79 3.19 13.73
N ARG A 185 9.74 2.19 14.61
CA ARG A 185 10.05 0.80 14.24
C ARG A 185 9.08 0.29 13.17
N VAL A 186 7.78 0.55 13.30
CA VAL A 186 6.80 0.15 12.28
C VAL A 186 7.08 0.87 10.95
N ALA A 187 7.34 2.18 10.97
CA ALA A 187 7.67 2.96 9.78
C ALA A 187 8.90 2.39 9.05
N VAL A 188 9.99 2.18 9.78
CA VAL A 188 11.27 1.71 9.23
C VAL A 188 11.15 0.31 8.61
N PHE A 189 10.50 -0.65 9.29
CA PHE A 189 10.36 -2.00 8.74
C PHE A 189 9.33 -2.07 7.62
N SER A 190 8.23 -1.31 7.71
CA SER A 190 7.25 -1.20 6.62
C SER A 190 7.88 -0.58 5.37
N GLY A 191 8.69 0.48 5.54
CA GLY A 191 9.46 1.09 4.47
C GLY A 191 10.47 0.12 3.86
N LEU A 192 11.30 -0.54 4.67
CA LEU A 192 12.26 -1.54 4.16
C LEU A 192 11.55 -2.64 3.36
N GLY A 193 10.42 -3.14 3.87
CA GLY A 193 9.60 -4.14 3.20
C GLY A 193 9.01 -3.63 1.88
N GLY A 194 8.41 -2.44 1.88
CA GLY A 194 7.83 -1.83 0.68
C GLY A 194 8.88 -1.55 -0.39
N GLY A 195 10.03 -1.00 0.00
CA GLY A 195 11.15 -0.74 -0.91
C GLY A 195 11.72 -2.01 -1.52
N PHE A 196 12.06 -2.99 -0.68
CA PHE A 196 12.54 -4.29 -1.17
C PHE A 196 11.52 -4.96 -2.10
N GLY A 197 10.25 -4.96 -1.70
CA GLY A 197 9.16 -5.53 -2.48
C GLY A 197 8.98 -4.86 -3.84
N PHE A 198 9.17 -3.54 -3.93
CA PHE A 198 9.01 -2.84 -5.20
C PHE A 198 10.17 -3.12 -6.17
N ALA A 199 11.42 -3.05 -5.70
CA ALA A 199 12.58 -3.39 -6.51
C ALA A 199 12.53 -4.85 -6.99
N LEU A 200 12.24 -5.79 -6.08
CA LEU A 200 12.08 -7.20 -6.44
C LEU A 200 10.88 -7.42 -7.38
N GLY A 201 9.79 -6.69 -7.18
CA GLY A 201 8.61 -6.76 -8.02
C GLY A 201 8.90 -6.34 -9.47
N ASN A 202 9.66 -5.27 -9.67
CA ASN A 202 10.04 -4.82 -11.01
C ASN A 202 11.04 -5.78 -11.66
N PHE A 203 11.94 -6.38 -10.87
CA PHE A 203 12.77 -7.49 -11.35
C PHE A 203 11.92 -8.67 -11.88
N PHE A 204 10.89 -9.10 -11.14
CA PHE A 204 9.95 -10.12 -11.63
C PHE A 204 9.15 -9.66 -12.85
N GLN A 205 8.84 -8.36 -12.93
CA GLN A 205 8.16 -7.80 -14.08
C GLN A 205 9.01 -7.89 -15.35
N VAL A 206 10.32 -7.62 -15.24
CA VAL A 206 11.28 -7.76 -16.34
C VAL A 206 11.35 -9.21 -16.79
N LEU A 207 11.66 -10.15 -15.89
CA LEU A 207 11.75 -11.57 -16.22
C LEU A 207 10.45 -12.13 -16.78
N GLY A 208 9.32 -11.69 -16.24
CA GLY A 208 8.01 -12.05 -16.76
C GLY A 208 7.79 -11.59 -18.19
N GLY A 209 8.21 -10.37 -18.53
CA GLY A 209 8.18 -9.86 -19.89
C GLY A 209 9.01 -10.67 -20.89
N VAL A 210 10.11 -11.28 -20.43
CA VAL A 210 10.98 -12.14 -21.24
C VAL A 210 10.46 -13.58 -21.34
N SER A 211 9.73 -14.05 -20.32
CA SER A 211 9.30 -15.45 -20.19
C SER A 211 8.31 -15.92 -21.27
N GLY A 212 7.66 -15.00 -21.98
CA GLY A 212 6.57 -15.31 -22.92
C GLY A 212 5.26 -15.77 -22.25
N ILE A 213 5.22 -15.85 -20.92
CA ILE A 213 4.02 -16.21 -20.17
C ILE A 213 3.01 -15.07 -20.27
N LYS A 214 1.81 -15.36 -20.78
CA LYS A 214 0.71 -14.40 -20.84
C LYS A 214 0.09 -14.22 -19.44
N PHE A 215 0.73 -13.40 -18.61
CA PHE A 215 0.28 -13.06 -17.27
C PHE A 215 0.50 -11.57 -17.01
N ASN A 216 -0.32 -10.96 -16.15
CA ASN A 216 -0.15 -9.56 -15.79
C ASN A 216 1.00 -9.39 -14.78
N PHE A 217 2.21 -9.23 -15.31
CA PHE A 217 3.41 -9.04 -14.48
C PHE A 217 3.52 -7.66 -13.82
N TRP A 218 2.77 -6.66 -14.29
CA TRP A 218 2.59 -5.42 -13.53
C TRP A 218 1.90 -5.70 -12.19
N ASN A 219 0.88 -6.55 -12.23
CA ASN A 219 0.15 -6.97 -11.05
C ASN A 219 1.03 -7.79 -10.08
N VAL A 220 1.97 -8.58 -10.61
CA VAL A 220 2.99 -9.28 -9.80
C VAL A 220 3.91 -8.28 -9.08
N MET A 221 4.35 -7.23 -9.77
CA MET A 221 5.16 -6.17 -9.16
C MET A 221 4.40 -5.47 -8.02
N GLU A 222 3.16 -5.04 -8.27
CA GLU A 222 2.32 -4.39 -7.27
C GLU A 222 2.03 -5.33 -6.09
N TYR A 223 1.74 -6.61 -6.35
CA TYR A 223 1.56 -7.63 -5.31
C TYR A 223 2.82 -7.77 -4.44
N THR A 224 4.00 -7.79 -5.07
CA THR A 224 5.28 -7.96 -4.38
C THR A 224 5.57 -6.78 -3.45
N LEU A 225 5.31 -5.53 -3.89
CA LEU A 225 5.38 -4.34 -3.04
C LEU A 225 4.47 -4.48 -1.82
N GLY A 226 3.18 -4.74 -2.02
CA GLY A 226 2.22 -4.88 -0.92
C GLY A 226 2.54 -6.03 0.02
N PHE A 227 3.00 -7.16 -0.51
CA PHE A 227 3.34 -8.34 0.27
C PHE A 227 4.49 -8.07 1.23
N PHE A 228 5.62 -7.57 0.72
CA PHE A 228 6.78 -7.27 1.57
C PHE A 228 6.56 -6.04 2.44
N GLY A 229 5.81 -5.03 1.97
CA GLY A 229 5.37 -3.91 2.81
C GLY A 229 4.54 -4.37 4.01
N GLY A 230 3.59 -5.28 3.79
CA GLY A 230 2.75 -5.87 4.85
C GLY A 230 3.56 -6.74 5.81
N LEU A 231 4.50 -7.52 5.27
CA LEU A 231 5.43 -8.33 6.06
C LEU A 231 6.32 -7.46 6.96
N GLY A 232 6.86 -6.36 6.42
CA GLY A 232 7.65 -5.38 7.17
C GLY A 232 6.83 -4.68 8.25
N MET A 233 5.64 -4.20 7.90
CA MET A 233 4.72 -3.56 8.85
C MET A 233 4.32 -4.50 9.99
N ALA A 234 4.02 -5.76 9.69
CA ALA A 234 3.72 -6.78 10.68
C ALA A 234 4.92 -7.11 11.57
N TYR A 235 6.10 -7.28 10.97
CA TYR A 235 7.33 -7.52 11.73
C TYR A 235 7.61 -6.37 12.69
N GLY A 236 7.61 -5.12 12.20
CA GLY A 236 7.84 -3.93 13.01
C GLY A 236 6.87 -3.84 14.18
N THR A 237 5.59 -4.15 13.95
CA THR A 237 4.54 -4.09 14.96
C THR A 237 4.65 -5.20 16.00
N LEU A 238 4.77 -6.46 15.57
CA LEU A 238 4.80 -7.62 16.46
C LEU A 238 6.14 -7.77 17.20
N THR A 239 7.16 -7.02 16.78
CA THR A 239 8.47 -6.98 17.46
C THR A 239 8.73 -5.69 18.24
N SER A 240 7.73 -4.82 18.34
CA SER A 240 7.76 -3.61 19.17
C SER A 240 7.17 -3.84 20.56
N LYS A 241 7.60 -3.02 21.52
CA LYS A 241 6.91 -2.86 22.80
C LYS A 241 5.80 -1.82 22.64
N TRP A 242 4.65 -2.05 23.23
CA TRP A 242 3.50 -1.17 23.09
C TRP A 242 2.87 -0.94 24.45
N GLU A 243 2.57 0.32 24.75
CA GLU A 243 1.80 0.64 25.95
C GLU A 243 0.37 0.07 25.86
N THR A 244 -0.23 -0.17 27.01
CA THR A 244 -1.64 -0.55 27.07
C THR A 244 -2.48 0.68 26.79
N SER A 245 -3.33 0.60 25.77
CA SER A 245 -4.26 1.68 25.42
C SER A 245 -5.57 1.58 26.20
N GLU A 246 -6.36 2.65 26.15
CA GLU A 246 -7.68 2.67 26.77
C GLU A 246 -8.61 1.66 26.07
N PRO A 247 -9.30 0.79 26.82
CA PRO A 247 -10.11 -0.28 26.25
C PRO A 247 -11.39 0.23 25.57
N GLN A 248 -11.72 1.52 25.72
CA GLN A 248 -12.90 2.14 25.16
C GLN A 248 -12.60 3.54 24.63
N GLN A 249 -13.33 3.96 23.60
CA GLN A 249 -13.25 5.31 23.04
C GLN A 249 -14.63 5.94 22.89
N LYS A 250 -14.67 7.28 22.83
CA LYS A 250 -15.93 8.01 22.58
C LYS A 250 -16.48 7.63 21.21
N LYS A 251 -17.78 7.35 21.14
CA LYS A 251 -18.51 7.06 19.90
C LYS A 251 -18.27 8.11 18.82
N ALA A 252 -18.28 9.39 19.19
CA ALA A 252 -18.04 10.51 18.27
C ALA A 252 -16.71 10.40 17.52
N ASN A 253 -15.68 9.83 18.14
CA ASN A 253 -14.37 9.66 17.50
C ASN A 253 -14.37 8.58 16.41
N GLN A 254 -15.39 7.72 16.36
CA GLN A 254 -15.50 6.66 15.35
C GLN A 254 -16.24 7.11 14.08
N PHE A 255 -17.02 8.20 14.15
CA PHE A 255 -17.82 8.67 13.01
C PHE A 255 -16.96 8.95 11.79
N PHE A 256 -15.94 9.82 11.94
CA PHE A 256 -15.10 10.24 10.83
C PHE A 256 -14.27 9.09 10.24
N PRO A 257 -13.61 8.23 11.03
CA PRO A 257 -12.94 7.04 10.50
C PRO A 257 -13.84 6.08 9.75
N ILE A 258 -15.04 5.79 10.26
CA ILE A 258 -16.01 4.92 9.58
C ILE A 258 -16.44 5.57 8.27
N LEU A 259 -16.84 6.85 8.29
CA LEU A 259 -17.23 7.61 7.10
C LEU A 259 -16.16 7.54 6.01
N MET A 260 -14.90 7.79 6.38
CA MET A 260 -13.78 7.79 5.44
C MET A 260 -13.53 6.40 4.84
N LEU A 261 -13.50 5.36 5.69
CA LEU A 261 -13.15 4.00 5.25
C LEU A 261 -14.28 3.33 4.47
N SER A 262 -15.54 3.53 4.86
CA SER A 262 -16.68 2.82 4.26
C SER A 262 -17.39 3.58 3.16
N LEU A 263 -17.22 4.91 3.07
CA LEU A 263 -17.89 5.74 2.08
C LEU A 263 -16.91 6.56 1.25
N ILE A 264 -16.16 7.50 1.84
CA ILE A 264 -15.40 8.49 1.06
C ILE A 264 -14.32 7.84 0.20
N ILE A 265 -13.43 7.03 0.79
CA ILE A 265 -12.36 6.37 0.03
C ILE A 265 -12.95 5.44 -1.06
N PRO A 266 -13.89 4.52 -0.75
CA PRO A 266 -14.53 3.69 -1.77
C PRO A 266 -15.27 4.48 -2.85
N PHE A 267 -15.98 5.54 -2.49
CA PHE A 267 -16.71 6.39 -3.42
C PHE A 267 -15.76 7.09 -4.40
N THR A 268 -14.64 7.62 -3.92
CA THR A 268 -13.67 8.26 -4.83
C THR A 268 -13.01 7.23 -5.75
N VAL A 269 -12.74 6.01 -5.27
CA VAL A 269 -12.27 4.91 -6.13
C VAL A 269 -13.30 4.58 -7.20
N TRP A 270 -14.59 4.48 -6.84
CA TRP A 270 -15.66 4.29 -7.81
C TRP A 270 -15.67 5.43 -8.84
N GLN A 271 -15.74 6.68 -8.38
CA GLN A 271 -15.82 7.87 -9.23
C GLN A 271 -14.67 7.96 -10.24
N GLN A 272 -13.44 7.59 -9.84
CA GLN A 272 -12.27 7.68 -10.71
C GLN A 272 -12.09 6.49 -11.68
N ASN A 273 -12.69 5.34 -11.38
CA ASN A 273 -12.42 4.11 -12.14
C ASN A 273 -13.62 3.56 -12.90
N PHE A 274 -14.84 3.86 -12.48
CA PHE A 274 -16.07 3.48 -13.17
C PHE A 274 -16.49 4.55 -14.18
N ASP A 275 -15.52 5.02 -14.97
CA ASP A 275 -15.78 5.92 -16.10
C ASP A 275 -16.39 5.13 -17.26
N THR A 276 -17.43 5.71 -17.87
CA THR A 276 -18.19 5.09 -18.95
C THR A 276 -17.31 4.66 -20.12
N LYS A 277 -16.32 5.48 -20.52
CA LYS A 277 -15.47 5.13 -21.66
C LYS A 277 -14.60 3.91 -21.34
N ARG A 278 -14.08 3.83 -20.11
CA ARG A 278 -13.24 2.71 -19.66
C ARG A 278 -14.05 1.42 -19.56
N ILE A 279 -15.22 1.46 -18.92
CA ILE A 279 -16.10 0.29 -18.77
C ILE A 279 -16.57 -0.19 -20.14
N TYR A 280 -16.98 0.74 -21.00
CA TYR A 280 -17.38 0.44 -22.37
C TYR A 280 -16.26 -0.24 -23.16
N ALA A 281 -15.07 0.36 -23.19
CA ALA A 281 -13.92 -0.22 -23.89
C ALA A 281 -13.59 -1.64 -23.39
N THR A 282 -13.62 -1.85 -22.07
CA THR A 282 -13.32 -3.15 -21.46
C THR A 282 -14.38 -4.20 -21.81
N LEU A 283 -15.67 -3.85 -21.75
CA LEU A 283 -16.75 -4.81 -22.01
C LEU A 283 -16.91 -5.14 -23.49
N ILE A 284 -16.70 -4.18 -24.39
CA ILE A 284 -16.67 -4.44 -25.84
C ILE A 284 -15.49 -5.34 -26.21
N GLU A 285 -14.31 -5.14 -25.63
CA GLU A 285 -13.13 -6.01 -25.87
C GLU A 285 -13.38 -7.46 -25.44
N ILE A 286 -14.23 -7.66 -24.43
CA ILE A 286 -14.65 -8.98 -23.93
C ILE A 286 -15.83 -9.57 -24.74
N GLY A 287 -16.37 -8.83 -25.72
CA GLY A 287 -17.41 -9.31 -26.63
C GLY A 287 -18.85 -9.03 -26.19
N ILE A 288 -19.06 -8.09 -25.25
CA ILE A 288 -20.41 -7.61 -24.91
C ILE A 288 -20.93 -6.71 -26.03
N ILE A 289 -22.21 -6.87 -26.40
CA ILE A 289 -22.85 -6.11 -27.47
C ILE A 289 -23.09 -4.65 -27.04
N ASP A 290 -22.83 -3.72 -27.95
CA ASP A 290 -23.14 -2.30 -27.78
C ASP A 290 -24.63 -2.06 -27.48
N GLY A 291 -24.93 -1.13 -26.59
CA GLY A 291 -26.30 -0.86 -26.12
C GLY A 291 -26.88 -1.89 -25.13
N SER A 292 -26.09 -2.87 -24.69
CA SER A 292 -26.52 -3.83 -23.66
C SER A 292 -26.83 -3.13 -22.31
N PRO A 293 -27.95 -3.47 -21.63
CA PRO A 293 -28.23 -2.99 -20.27
C PRO A 293 -27.12 -3.33 -19.26
N LEU A 294 -26.27 -4.31 -19.57
CA LEU A 294 -25.13 -4.70 -18.74
C LEU A 294 -24.08 -3.59 -18.59
N LEU A 295 -23.95 -2.69 -19.57
CA LEU A 295 -23.02 -1.55 -19.49
C LEU A 295 -23.41 -0.61 -18.35
N ALA A 296 -24.67 -0.16 -18.34
CA ALA A 296 -25.20 0.68 -17.27
C ALA A 296 -25.23 -0.05 -15.92
N ALA A 297 -25.60 -1.35 -15.91
CA ALA A 297 -25.59 -2.14 -14.68
C ALA A 297 -24.18 -2.24 -14.06
N THR A 298 -23.14 -2.36 -14.88
CA THR A 298 -21.73 -2.43 -14.44
C THR A 298 -21.30 -1.12 -13.76
N GLU A 299 -21.63 0.03 -14.34
CA GLU A 299 -21.32 1.34 -13.75
C GLU A 299 -21.99 1.55 -12.38
N TRP A 300 -23.30 1.32 -12.30
CA TRP A 300 -24.08 1.57 -11.09
C TRP A 300 -23.86 0.52 -10.01
N SER A 301 -23.48 -0.71 -10.38
CA SER A 301 -23.21 -1.77 -9.41
C SER A 301 -22.09 -1.40 -8.42
N GLY A 302 -21.05 -0.71 -8.89
CA GLY A 302 -19.99 -0.21 -8.02
C GLY A 302 -20.51 0.77 -6.97
N LEU A 303 -21.34 1.76 -7.38
CA LEU A 303 -21.91 2.73 -6.44
C LEU A 303 -22.83 2.06 -5.42
N VAL A 304 -23.69 1.14 -5.87
CA VAL A 304 -24.58 0.39 -4.98
C VAL A 304 -23.79 -0.36 -3.93
N LEU A 305 -22.68 -1.01 -4.31
CA LEU A 305 -21.80 -1.69 -3.37
C LEU A 305 -21.13 -0.73 -2.36
N VAL A 306 -20.74 0.48 -2.77
CA VAL A 306 -20.25 1.51 -1.82
C VAL A 306 -21.34 1.87 -0.82
N LEU A 307 -22.56 2.13 -1.29
CA LEU A 307 -23.67 2.52 -0.42
C LEU A 307 -24.06 1.39 0.55
N ILE A 308 -24.02 0.14 0.09
CA ILE A 308 -24.23 -1.04 0.95
C ILE A 308 -23.11 -1.14 1.99
N LEU A 309 -21.84 -0.99 1.62
CA LEU A 309 -20.72 -0.99 2.56
C LEU A 309 -20.89 0.09 3.63
N ALA A 310 -21.24 1.31 3.22
CA ALA A 310 -21.47 2.43 4.12
C ALA A 310 -22.65 2.16 5.07
N ALA A 311 -23.81 1.78 4.53
CA ALA A 311 -25.00 1.47 5.32
C ALA A 311 -24.74 0.34 6.33
N PHE A 312 -24.11 -0.75 5.89
CA PHE A 312 -23.69 -1.85 6.75
C PHE A 312 -22.75 -1.37 7.86
N SER A 313 -21.76 -0.55 7.51
CA SER A 313 -20.73 -0.09 8.45
C SER A 313 -21.32 0.84 9.50
N PHE A 314 -22.17 1.79 9.11
CA PHE A 314 -22.84 2.68 10.05
C PHE A 314 -23.84 1.92 10.94
N TYR A 315 -24.60 0.99 10.38
CA TYR A 315 -25.55 0.19 11.13
C TYR A 315 -24.85 -0.66 12.21
N GLN A 316 -23.78 -1.38 11.83
CA GLN A 316 -23.08 -2.29 12.73
C GLN A 316 -22.13 -1.58 13.71
N TYR A 317 -21.36 -0.59 13.25
CA TYR A 317 -20.23 -0.06 14.00
C TYR A 317 -20.49 1.32 14.62
N TYR A 318 -21.61 1.97 14.31
CA TYR A 318 -21.91 3.31 14.81
C TYR A 318 -23.30 3.45 15.46
N ASN A 319 -24.39 3.27 14.71
CA ASN A 319 -25.74 3.71 15.11
C ASN A 319 -26.18 3.16 16.46
N HIS A 320 -26.09 1.84 16.65
CA HIS A 320 -26.55 1.13 17.85
C HIS A 320 -25.51 1.03 18.97
N ARG A 321 -24.37 1.74 18.84
CA ARG A 321 -23.30 1.68 19.84
C ARG A 321 -23.55 2.66 21.00
N PRO A 322 -23.20 2.27 22.24
CA PRO A 322 -23.23 3.16 23.40
C PRO A 322 -22.24 4.33 23.25
N ALA A 323 -22.31 5.31 24.14
CA ALA A 323 -21.44 6.50 24.11
C ALA A 323 -19.94 6.17 24.21
N SER A 324 -19.60 5.07 24.89
CA SER A 324 -18.26 4.51 25.00
C SER A 324 -18.19 3.19 24.25
N VAL A 325 -17.38 3.12 23.18
CA VAL A 325 -17.37 2.02 22.22
C VAL A 325 -16.14 1.15 22.39
N THR A 326 -16.36 -0.15 22.33
CA THR A 326 -15.34 -1.18 22.11
C THR A 326 -15.91 -2.20 21.13
N TYR A 327 -15.03 -2.87 20.39
CA TYR A 327 -15.42 -3.86 19.39
C TYR A 327 -14.84 -5.22 19.76
N THR A 328 -15.50 -6.27 19.33
CA THR A 328 -15.07 -7.65 19.49
C THR A 328 -14.19 -8.08 18.31
N TYR A 329 -13.42 -9.14 18.51
CA TYR A 329 -12.62 -9.74 17.44
C TYR A 329 -13.48 -10.15 16.23
N LYS A 330 -14.67 -10.72 16.46
CA LYS A 330 -15.58 -11.17 15.40
C LYS A 330 -16.13 -10.01 14.57
N GLU A 331 -16.39 -8.87 15.21
CA GLU A 331 -16.80 -7.64 14.54
C GLU A 331 -15.69 -7.10 13.63
N ILE A 332 -14.45 -7.04 14.13
CA ILE A 332 -13.29 -6.60 13.33
C ILE A 332 -13.04 -7.57 12.17
N GLN A 333 -13.12 -8.87 12.42
CA GLN A 333 -12.99 -9.89 11.38
C GLN A 333 -14.07 -9.74 10.31
N THR A 334 -15.33 -9.51 10.72
CA THR A 334 -16.44 -9.28 9.78
C THR A 334 -16.16 -8.04 8.92
N PHE A 335 -15.76 -6.92 9.54
CA PHE A 335 -15.42 -5.70 8.79
C PHE A 335 -14.30 -5.97 7.79
N PHE A 336 -13.22 -6.64 8.21
CA PHE A 336 -12.10 -7.00 7.33
C PHE A 336 -12.53 -7.82 6.11
N VAL A 337 -13.33 -8.87 6.32
CA VAL A 337 -13.79 -9.75 5.24
C VAL A 337 -14.69 -8.99 4.26
N VAL A 338 -15.62 -8.18 4.77
CA VAL A 338 -16.50 -7.38 3.91
C VAL A 338 -15.68 -6.32 3.16
N TYR A 339 -14.73 -5.66 3.84
CA TYR A 339 -13.94 -4.58 3.27
C TYR A 339 -13.00 -5.05 2.15
N LEU A 340 -12.29 -6.17 2.36
CA LEU A 340 -11.47 -6.80 1.32
C LEU A 340 -12.34 -7.49 0.25
N GLY A 341 -13.44 -8.12 0.64
CA GLY A 341 -14.35 -8.79 -0.29
C GLY A 341 -14.96 -7.82 -1.31
N ILE A 342 -15.45 -6.67 -0.85
CA ILE A 342 -15.96 -5.62 -1.75
C ILE A 342 -14.86 -5.08 -2.65
N TYR A 343 -13.64 -4.92 -2.13
CA TYR A 343 -12.50 -4.48 -2.93
C TYR A 343 -12.15 -5.46 -4.07
N ILE A 344 -12.24 -6.77 -3.82
CA ILE A 344 -12.07 -7.82 -4.84
C ILE A 344 -13.22 -7.77 -5.86
N VAL A 345 -14.46 -7.65 -5.40
CA VAL A 345 -15.64 -7.56 -6.29
C VAL A 345 -15.53 -6.32 -7.19
N PHE A 346 -15.08 -5.18 -6.67
CA PHE A 346 -14.80 -3.98 -7.46
C PHE A 346 -13.82 -4.27 -8.60
N SER A 347 -12.78 -5.04 -8.32
CA SER A 347 -11.79 -5.41 -9.33
C SER A 347 -12.45 -6.22 -10.43
N TYR A 348 -13.27 -7.21 -10.06
CA TYR A 348 -13.95 -8.06 -11.03
C TYR A 348 -14.93 -7.31 -11.91
N ILE A 349 -15.61 -6.30 -11.36
CA ILE A 349 -16.51 -5.44 -12.13
C ILE A 349 -15.71 -4.60 -13.13
N ILE A 350 -14.67 -3.89 -12.67
CA ILE A 350 -13.87 -3.00 -13.53
C ILE A 350 -13.12 -3.77 -14.62
N THR A 351 -12.62 -4.97 -14.34
CA THR A 351 -11.85 -5.76 -15.31
C THR A 351 -12.70 -6.69 -16.17
N GLY A 352 -14.01 -6.77 -15.91
CA GLY A 352 -14.91 -7.73 -16.57
C GLY A 352 -14.63 -9.20 -16.24
N ALA A 353 -14.00 -9.50 -15.09
CA ALA A 353 -13.61 -10.86 -14.72
C ALA A 353 -14.83 -11.79 -14.43
N PHE A 354 -16.02 -11.22 -14.25
CA PHE A 354 -17.27 -11.99 -14.21
C PHE A 354 -17.68 -12.55 -15.56
N PHE A 355 -17.24 -11.93 -16.66
CA PHE A 355 -17.68 -12.25 -18.02
C PHE A 355 -16.61 -12.97 -18.83
N SER A 356 -15.33 -12.86 -18.45
CA SER A 356 -14.23 -13.51 -19.16
C SER A 356 -13.08 -13.92 -18.25
N THR A 357 -12.43 -15.01 -18.63
CA THR A 357 -11.27 -15.59 -17.95
C THR A 357 -9.93 -15.11 -18.51
N TYR A 358 -9.93 -14.14 -19.43
CA TYR A 358 -8.71 -13.64 -20.09
C TYR A 358 -7.64 -13.11 -19.10
N ARG A 359 -8.07 -12.64 -17.91
CA ARG A 359 -7.20 -12.17 -16.82
C ARG A 359 -7.24 -13.12 -15.64
N ILE A 360 -6.57 -14.26 -15.79
CA ILE A 360 -6.57 -15.32 -14.78
C ILE A 360 -6.03 -14.86 -13.42
N GLU A 361 -5.19 -13.82 -13.40
CA GLU A 361 -4.63 -13.26 -12.15
C GLU A 361 -5.71 -12.69 -11.21
N GLN A 362 -6.86 -12.28 -11.74
CA GLN A 362 -7.96 -11.72 -10.95
C GLN A 362 -8.49 -12.76 -9.95
N TYR A 363 -8.64 -14.02 -10.37
CA TYR A 363 -9.16 -15.08 -9.51
C TYR A 363 -8.23 -15.45 -8.36
N LEU A 364 -6.93 -15.13 -8.48
CA LEU A 364 -5.96 -15.32 -7.39
C LEU A 364 -6.30 -14.46 -6.18
N TYR A 365 -7.02 -13.35 -6.34
CA TYR A 365 -7.44 -12.52 -5.22
C TYR A 365 -8.45 -13.24 -4.32
N THR A 366 -9.42 -13.95 -4.91
CA THR A 366 -10.36 -14.79 -4.15
C THR A 366 -9.64 -15.95 -3.50
N ILE A 367 -8.68 -16.58 -4.19
CA ILE A 367 -7.85 -17.65 -3.60
C ILE A 367 -7.08 -17.13 -2.38
N ASN A 368 -6.48 -15.95 -2.49
CA ASN A 368 -5.80 -15.31 -1.37
C ASN A 368 -6.75 -14.97 -0.22
N LEU A 369 -7.96 -14.47 -0.50
CA LEU A 369 -8.97 -14.25 0.54
C LEU A 369 -9.30 -15.55 1.29
N ILE A 370 -9.48 -16.66 0.57
CA ILE A 370 -9.71 -17.99 1.18
C ILE A 370 -8.50 -18.40 2.03
N ALA A 371 -7.28 -18.27 1.51
CA ALA A 371 -6.06 -18.58 2.24
C ALA A 371 -5.92 -17.75 3.53
N ILE A 372 -6.19 -16.43 3.44
CA ILE A 372 -6.22 -15.52 4.59
C ILE A 372 -7.23 -16.00 5.64
N MET A 373 -8.44 -16.38 5.21
CA MET A 373 -9.51 -16.86 6.09
C MET A 373 -9.19 -18.21 6.76
N LEU A 374 -8.43 -19.08 6.10
CA LEU A 374 -7.95 -20.33 6.71
C LEU A 374 -6.81 -20.09 7.70
N LEU A 375 -5.93 -19.13 7.41
CA LEU A 375 -4.75 -18.83 8.22
C LEU A 375 -5.09 -17.98 9.45
N ILE A 376 -6.00 -17.02 9.34
CA ILE A 376 -6.36 -16.11 10.43
C ILE A 376 -6.83 -16.87 11.68
N GLY A 377 -7.64 -17.93 11.52
CA GLY A 377 -8.12 -18.76 12.63
C GLY A 377 -6.98 -19.47 13.39
N LYS A 378 -5.85 -19.72 12.70
CA LYS A 378 -4.67 -20.39 13.24
C LYS A 378 -3.67 -19.43 13.89
N THR A 379 -3.81 -18.12 13.68
CA THR A 379 -2.88 -17.13 14.24
C THR A 379 -2.95 -17.10 15.77
N LYS A 380 -1.78 -17.16 16.42
CA LYS A 380 -1.64 -16.87 17.85
C LYS A 380 -0.70 -15.67 17.99
N PRO A 381 -1.16 -14.56 18.57
CA PRO A 381 -0.35 -13.36 18.68
C PRO A 381 0.87 -13.65 19.55
N THR A 382 2.05 -13.38 19.01
CA THR A 382 3.30 -13.46 19.78
C THR A 382 4.05 -12.16 19.59
N PHE A 383 4.15 -11.38 20.67
CA PHE A 383 4.96 -10.17 20.69
C PHE A 383 6.36 -10.52 21.17
N SER A 384 7.37 -10.23 20.36
CA SER A 384 8.77 -10.45 20.72
C SER A 384 9.52 -9.13 20.66
N ASN A 385 9.67 -8.48 21.82
CA ASN A 385 10.37 -7.20 21.87
C ASN A 385 11.83 -7.39 21.45
N ARG A 386 12.25 -6.72 20.38
CA ARG A 386 13.62 -6.82 19.83
C ARG A 386 14.21 -5.43 19.72
N ASN A 387 15.45 -5.26 20.17
CA ASN A 387 16.18 -4.01 19.97
C ASN A 387 16.62 -3.86 18.50
N ILE A 388 16.75 -2.62 18.05
CA ILE A 388 17.40 -2.32 16.76
C ILE A 388 18.84 -1.99 17.05
N ASP A 389 19.75 -2.70 16.40
CA ASP A 389 21.19 -2.42 16.42
C ASP A 389 21.52 -1.63 15.16
N GLY A 390 21.91 -0.36 15.33
CA GLY A 390 22.16 0.56 14.22
C GLY A 390 23.28 0.09 13.28
N ASN A 391 24.33 -0.54 13.83
CA ASN A 391 25.45 -1.04 13.03
C ASN A 391 25.01 -2.21 12.15
N LYS A 392 24.27 -3.16 12.73
CA LYS A 392 23.69 -4.27 11.95
C LYS A 392 22.73 -3.76 10.88
N TRP A 393 21.98 -2.71 11.19
CA TRP A 393 21.05 -2.10 10.24
C TRP A 393 21.79 -1.47 9.04
N ALA A 394 22.84 -0.70 9.28
CA ALA A 394 23.67 -0.12 8.22
C ALA A 394 24.29 -1.22 7.34
N VAL A 395 24.85 -2.27 7.94
CA VAL A 395 25.40 -3.42 7.21
C VAL A 395 24.33 -4.11 6.37
N ASN A 396 23.12 -4.32 6.91
CA ASN A 396 22.03 -4.93 6.16
C ASN A 396 21.58 -4.06 4.97
N MET A 397 21.59 -2.74 5.10
CA MET A 397 21.26 -1.84 3.98
C MET A 397 22.28 -1.94 2.85
N VAL A 398 23.57 -2.08 3.17
CA VAL A 398 24.61 -2.36 2.16
C VAL A 398 24.35 -3.69 1.47
N TRP A 399 24.00 -4.74 2.22
CA TRP A 399 23.65 -6.04 1.63
C TRP A 399 22.42 -5.98 0.72
N VAL A 400 21.40 -5.18 1.08
CA VAL A 400 20.22 -4.97 0.22
C VAL A 400 20.63 -4.26 -1.08
N ALA A 401 21.46 -3.22 -1.02
CA ALA A 401 21.95 -2.53 -2.21
C ALA A 401 22.77 -3.46 -3.11
N LEU A 402 23.67 -4.25 -2.53
CA LEU A 402 24.45 -5.26 -3.27
C LEU A 402 23.55 -6.33 -3.89
N PHE A 403 22.52 -6.78 -3.18
CA PHE A 403 21.54 -7.71 -3.71
C PHE A 403 20.78 -7.11 -4.90
N ILE A 404 20.35 -5.85 -4.81
CA ILE A 404 19.70 -5.14 -5.92
C ILE A 404 20.67 -5.01 -7.12
N ALA A 405 21.97 -4.81 -6.88
CA ALA A 405 22.97 -4.80 -7.95
C ALA A 405 23.04 -6.17 -8.67
N VAL A 406 22.97 -7.28 -7.91
CA VAL A 406 22.89 -8.63 -8.50
C VAL A 406 21.61 -8.79 -9.33
N LEU A 407 20.46 -8.34 -8.82
CA LEU A 407 19.20 -8.37 -9.56
C LEU A 407 19.29 -7.56 -10.87
N ALA A 408 19.89 -6.36 -10.82
CA ALA A 408 20.08 -5.51 -11.98
C ALA A 408 20.96 -6.20 -13.03
N PHE A 409 22.05 -6.84 -12.60
CA PHE A 409 22.93 -7.59 -13.50
C PHE A 409 22.19 -8.74 -14.20
N ILE A 410 21.38 -9.50 -13.45
CA ILE A 410 20.58 -10.60 -14.01
C ILE A 410 19.51 -10.05 -14.97
N ALA A 411 18.79 -9.01 -14.58
CA ALA A 411 17.73 -8.40 -15.40
C ALA A 411 18.27 -7.93 -16.75
N LYS A 412 19.32 -7.10 -16.76
CA LYS A 412 19.94 -6.61 -18.01
C LYS A 412 20.41 -7.77 -18.89
N SER A 413 20.93 -8.84 -18.30
CA SER A 413 21.52 -9.95 -19.06
C SER A 413 20.47 -10.93 -19.59
N SER A 414 19.20 -10.75 -19.22
CA SER A 414 18.11 -11.64 -19.60
C SER A 414 17.42 -11.26 -20.91
N HIS A 415 17.70 -10.08 -21.46
CA HIS A 415 17.01 -9.56 -22.63
C HIS A 415 17.84 -8.55 -23.41
N ASP A 416 17.49 -8.37 -24.68
CA ASP A 416 17.89 -7.23 -25.50
C ASP A 416 16.94 -6.03 -25.25
N GLU A 417 16.61 -5.21 -26.24
CA GLU A 417 15.69 -4.09 -26.02
C GLU A 417 14.25 -4.57 -25.71
N LEU A 418 13.73 -4.16 -24.54
CA LEU A 418 12.35 -4.42 -24.14
C LEU A 418 11.44 -3.22 -24.42
N LYS A 419 10.21 -3.50 -24.84
CA LYS A 419 9.16 -2.47 -24.95
C LYS A 419 8.97 -1.75 -23.61
N GLY A 420 8.90 -0.42 -23.65
CA GLY A 420 8.75 0.43 -22.46
C GLY A 420 10.02 0.55 -21.60
N ALA A 421 11.17 0.13 -22.12
CA ALA A 421 12.46 0.50 -21.56
C ALA A 421 12.71 2.00 -21.75
N HIS A 422 13.28 2.62 -20.73
CA HIS A 422 13.71 4.01 -20.74
C HIS A 422 15.15 4.08 -20.23
N LYS A 423 15.90 5.11 -20.63
CA LYS A 423 17.23 5.39 -20.07
C LYS A 423 17.19 6.70 -19.30
N ARG A 424 17.84 6.76 -18.15
CA ARG A 424 18.06 7.99 -17.39
C ARG A 424 19.37 8.66 -17.80
N PHE A 425 20.38 7.84 -18.11
CA PHE A 425 21.74 8.25 -18.43
C PHE A 425 22.12 7.74 -19.82
N GLY A 426 22.80 8.60 -20.60
CA GLY A 426 23.29 8.24 -21.93
C GLY A 426 22.21 8.06 -22.99
N GLU A 427 21.03 8.68 -22.80
CA GLU A 427 20.03 8.79 -23.85
C GLU A 427 20.53 9.82 -24.87
N GLU A 428 20.66 9.43 -26.14
CA GLU A 428 21.00 10.37 -27.21
C GLU A 428 19.86 11.37 -27.32
N VAL A 429 20.16 12.64 -27.08
CA VAL A 429 19.23 13.73 -27.36
C VAL A 429 19.07 13.73 -28.87
N VAL A 430 17.97 13.16 -29.36
CA VAL A 430 17.54 13.41 -30.73
C VAL A 430 17.28 14.91 -30.78
N GLU A 431 18.22 15.67 -31.33
CA GLU A 431 17.97 17.06 -31.73
C GLU A 431 16.71 17.00 -32.59
N GLU A 432 15.60 17.52 -32.05
CA GLU A 432 14.44 17.84 -32.87
C GLU A 432 14.96 18.75 -33.97
N THR A 433 15.15 18.20 -35.17
CA THR A 433 15.35 18.99 -36.37
C THR A 433 14.20 19.97 -36.43
N ALA A 434 14.49 21.23 -36.11
CA ALA A 434 13.59 22.35 -36.30
C ALA A 434 13.01 22.26 -37.72
N LYS A 435 11.70 22.07 -37.80
CA LYS A 435 10.90 22.28 -39.00
C LYS A 435 9.66 23.07 -38.64
#